data_AF-A0A9D0THJ8-F1
#
_entry.id   AF-A0A9D0THJ8-F1
#
_cell.length_a   1.000
_cell.length_b   1.000
_cell.length_c   1.000
_cell.angle_alpha   90.00
_cell.angle_beta   90.00
_cell.angle_gamma   90.00
#
_symmetry.space_group_name_H-M   'P 1'
#
loop_
_entity.id
_entity.type
_entity.pdbx_description
1 polymer ?
#
loop_
_entity_poly.entity_id
_entity_poly.type
_entity_poly.pdbx_seq_one_letter_code
_entity_poly.pdbx_strand_id
1 'polypeptide(L)' 'MLKKLLIFLSPPVAVCRYGCASCCALPITGFWIGGLFMLGYYFVEGQHANELIRTGSLVSGLALLGISIVWAKMTIM' A
#
# COMPACT_ATOMS: atom_id res chain seq x y z
N MET A 1 -3.02 5.47 -19.84
CA MET A 1 -3.96 4.58 -19.13
C MET A 1 -3.22 3.57 -18.25
N LEU A 2 -2.33 2.71 -18.78
CA LEU A 2 -1.64 1.65 -18.04
C LEU A 2 -0.86 2.11 -16.79
N LYS A 3 -0.15 3.26 -16.86
CA LYS A 3 0.58 3.84 -15.73
C LYS A 3 -0.28 4.06 -14.47
N LYS A 4 -1.51 4.58 -14.62
CA LYS A 4 -2.42 4.83 -13.49
C LYS A 4 -2.91 3.53 -12.85
N LEU A 5 -3.14 2.50 -13.66
CA LEU A 5 -3.60 1.20 -13.19
C LEU A 5 -2.50 0.46 -12.42
N LEU A 6 -1.24 0.54 -12.89
CA LEU A 6 -0.10 -0.02 -12.16
C LEU A 6 0.18 0.73 -10.85
N ILE A 7 0.03 2.06 -10.80
CA ILE A 7 0.18 2.81 -9.55
C ILE A 7 -0.85 2.38 -8.50
N PHE A 8 -2.06 2.01 -8.94
CA PHE A 8 -3.15 1.62 -8.05
C PHE A 8 -3.06 0.15 -7.62
N LEU A 9 -2.72 -0.75 -8.56
CA LEU A 9 -2.73 -2.20 -8.33
C LEU A 9 -1.38 -2.72 -7.81
N SER A 10 -0.28 -2.06 -8.15
CA SER A 10 1.09 -2.50 -7.84
C SER A 10 2.07 -1.30 -7.87
N PRO A 11 1.92 -0.33 -6.95
CA PRO A 11 2.79 0.84 -6.85
C PRO A 11 4.30 0.53 -6.91
N PRO A 12 4.83 -0.56 -6.30
CA PRO A 12 6.26 -0.88 -6.43
C PRO A 12 6.68 -1.26 -7.86
N VAL A 13 5.81 -1.93 -8.63
CA VAL A 13 6.08 -2.25 -10.04
C VAL A 13 6.06 -0.99 -10.89
N ALA A 14 5.21 -0.02 -10.55
CA ALA A 14 5.18 1.29 -11.23
C ALA A 14 6.48 2.08 -10.98
N VAL A 15 6.99 2.10 -9.75
CA VAL A 15 8.22 2.83 -9.39
C VAL A 15 9.45 2.14 -9.95
N CYS A 16 9.54 0.81 -9.92
CA CYS A 16 10.65 0.07 -10.55
C CYS A 16 10.73 0.27 -12.08
N ARG A 17 9.60 0.59 -12.73
CA ARG A 17 9.52 0.70 -14.19
C ARG A 17 9.56 2.14 -14.70
N TYR A 18 9.19 3.12 -13.89
CA TYR A 18 9.06 4.52 -14.29
C TYR A 18 9.75 5.53 -13.36
N GLY A 19 10.35 5.10 -12.24
CA GLY A 19 11.03 5.95 -11.27
C GLY A 19 12.39 5.38 -10.85
N CYS A 20 13.05 6.04 -9.89
CA CYS A 20 14.39 5.67 -9.45
C CYS A 20 14.36 4.38 -8.60
N ALA A 21 14.68 3.25 -9.24
CA ALA A 21 14.43 1.90 -8.73
C ALA A 21 15.19 1.53 -7.44
N SER A 22 16.33 2.15 -7.16
CA SER A 22 17.24 1.67 -6.10
C SER A 22 17.06 2.34 -4.72
N CYS A 23 16.45 3.53 -4.64
CA CYS A 23 16.42 4.30 -3.39
C CYS A 23 15.01 4.40 -2.77
N CYS A 24 13.97 4.52 -3.61
CA CYS A 24 12.60 4.75 -3.13
C CYS A 24 11.71 3.50 -3.17
N ALA A 25 12.15 2.41 -3.81
CA ALA A 25 11.34 1.19 -3.93
C ALA A 25 11.10 0.53 -2.57
N LEU A 26 12.12 0.46 -1.70
CA LEU A 26 12.08 -0.24 -0.41
C LEU A 26 10.95 0.24 0.53
N PRO A 27 10.83 1.55 0.83
CA PRO A 27 9.74 2.03 1.70
C PRO A 27 8.36 1.85 1.03
N ILE A 28 8.25 2.06 -0.28
CA ILE A 28 6.97 1.95 -1.00
C ILE A 28 6.47 0.50 -1.01
N THR A 29 7.35 -0.48 -1.25
CA THR A 29 7.03 -1.90 -1.10
C THR A 29 6.61 -2.24 0.33
N GLY A 30 7.32 -1.72 1.33
CA GLY A 30 7.02 -1.97 2.74
C GLY A 30 5.65 -1.47 3.14
N PHE A 31 5.30 -0.23 2.76
CA PHE A 31 3.97 0.33 3.03
C PHE A 31 2.86 -0.40 2.28
N TRP A 32 3.11 -0.81 1.03
CA TRP A 32 2.11 -1.52 0.24
C TRP A 32 1.84 -2.93 0.78
N ILE A 33 2.89 -3.71 1.05
CA ILE A 33 2.77 -5.07 1.62
C ILE A 33 2.16 -4.99 3.01
N GLY A 34 2.63 -4.07 3.87
CA GLY A 34 2.07 -3.87 5.20
C GLY A 34 0.59 -3.49 5.18
N GLY A 35 0.18 -2.62 4.26
CA GLY A 35 -1.22 -2.26 4.05
C GLY A 35 -2.09 -3.44 3.60
N LEU A 36 -1.56 -4.28 2.70
CA LEU A 36 -2.20 -5.52 2.25
C LEU A 36 -2.34 -6.56 3.37
N PHE A 37 -1.31 -6.73 4.20
CA PHE A 37 -1.37 -7.62 5.36
C PHE A 37 -2.40 -7.14 6.38
N MET A 38 -2.46 -5.84 6.67
CA MET A 38 -3.46 -5.24 7.57
C MET A 38 -4.90 -5.40 7.05
N LEU A 39 -5.11 -5.23 5.74
CA LEU A 39 -6.40 -5.52 5.12
C LEU A 39 -6.73 -7.03 5.14
N GLY A 40 -5.76 -7.89 4.87
CA GLY A 40 -5.93 -9.33 5.00
C GLY A 40 -6.31 -9.75 6.43
N TYR A 41 -5.65 -9.16 7.43
CA TYR A 41 -5.94 -9.37 8.84
C TYR A 41 -7.37 -8.92 9.19
N TYR A 42 -7.82 -7.79 8.65
CA TYR A 42 -9.21 -7.34 8.79
C TYR A 42 -10.22 -8.36 8.24
N PHE A 43 -9.95 -8.94 7.06
CA PHE A 43 -10.87 -9.89 6.43
C PHE A 43 -10.85 -11.29 7.09
N VAL A 44 -9.70 -11.76 7.56
CA VAL A 44 -9.54 -13.13 8.09
C VAL A 44 -9.72 -13.19 9.60
N GLU A 45 -9.04 -12.33 10.36
CA GLU A 45 -9.03 -12.35 11.84
C GLU A 45 -9.90 -11.25 12.45
N GLY A 46 -10.32 -10.25 11.68
CA GLY A 46 -11.15 -9.14 12.16
C GLY A 46 -12.53 -9.56 12.68
N GLN A 47 -13.05 -10.74 12.29
CA GLN A 47 -14.33 -11.24 12.80
C GLN A 47 -14.25 -11.73 14.26
N HIS A 48 -13.06 -12.12 14.73
CA HIS A 48 -12.81 -12.60 16.09
C HIS A 48 -12.17 -11.53 17.00
N ALA A 49 -11.76 -10.40 16.43
CA ALA A 49 -11.09 -9.32 17.15
C ALA A 49 -12.07 -8.24 17.63
N ASN A 50 -11.70 -7.56 18.73
CA ASN A 50 -12.43 -6.40 19.25
C ASN A 50 -12.67 -5.34 18.16
N GLU A 51 -13.80 -4.63 18.22
CA GLU A 51 -14.17 -3.58 17.25
C GLU A 51 -13.06 -2.55 17.03
N LEU A 52 -12.29 -2.23 18.07
CA LEU A 52 -11.16 -1.30 18.01
C LEU A 52 -10.02 -1.82 17.13
N ILE A 53 -9.69 -3.11 17.24
CA ILE A 53 -8.62 -3.76 16.46
C ILE A 53 -9.07 -3.95 15.02
N ARG A 54 -10.35 -4.32 14.81
CA ARG A 54 -10.95 -4.45 13.49
C ARG A 54 -10.91 -3.12 12.74
N THR A 55 -11.44 -2.06 13.34
CA THR A 55 -11.45 -0.72 12.70
C THR A 55 -10.05 -0.13 12.58
N GLY A 56 -9.19 -0.35 13.57
CA GLY A 56 -7.78 0.08 13.54
C GLY A 56 -6.98 -0.58 12.41
N SER A 57 -7.18 -1.88 12.16
CA SER A 57 -6.50 -2.60 11.08
C SER A 57 -6.96 -2.15 9.70
N LEU A 58 -8.26 -1.84 9.54
CA LEU A 58 -8.81 -1.30 8.29
C LEU A 58 -8.27 0.11 8.00
N VAL A 59 -8.32 1.01 8.99
CA VAL A 59 -7.87 2.40 8.84
C VAL A 59 -6.37 2.45 8.57
N SER A 60 -5.57 1.68 9.32
CA SER A 60 -4.13 1.61 9.08
C SER A 60 -3.82 0.99 7.72
N GLY A 61 -4.48 -0.10 7.32
CA GLY A 61 -4.30 -0.69 5.99
C GLY A 61 -4.58 0.29 4.84
N LEU A 62 -5.68 1.04 4.93
CA LEU A 62 -6.04 2.11 3.98
C LEU A 62 -5.05 3.28 4.01
N ALA A 63 -4.60 3.69 5.20
CA ALA A 63 -3.63 4.77 5.34
C ALA A 63 -2.27 4.39 4.72
N LEU A 64 -1.78 3.18 5.00
CA LEU A 64 -0.54 2.66 4.43
C LEU A 64 -0.61 2.54 2.90
N LEU A 65 -1.75 2.06 2.36
CA LEU A 65 -1.97 2.05 0.91
C LEU A 65 -2.01 3.46 0.32
N GLY A 66 -2.73 4.39 0.97
CA GLY A 66 -2.81 5.79 0.54
C GLY A 66 -1.44 6.46 0.49
N ILE A 67 -0.63 6.30 1.54
CA ILE A 67 0.74 6.80 1.60
C ILE A 67 1.57 6.22 0.45
N SER A 68 1.47 4.91 0.18
CA SER A 68 2.20 4.26 -0.92
C SER A 68 1.85 4.86 -2.29
N ILE A 69 0.58 5.19 -2.53
CA ILE A 69 0.11 5.78 -3.80
C ILE A 69 0.59 7.23 -3.95
N VAL A 70 0.52 8.02 -2.87
CA VAL A 70 0.98 9.41 -2.88
C VAL A 70 2.49 9.48 -3.12
N TRP A 71 3.26 8.63 -2.46
CA TRP A 71 4.71 8.53 -2.67
C TRP A 71 5.08 8.05 -4.08
N ALA A 72 4.38 7.05 -4.62
CA ALA A 72 4.57 6.61 -5.99
C ALA A 72 4.29 7.73 -7.00
N LYS A 73 3.26 8.55 -6.75
CA LYS A 73 2.98 9.74 -7.58
C LYS A 73 4.09 10.78 -7.52
N MET A 74 4.62 11.09 -6.33
CA MET A 74 5.68 12.09 -6.17
C MET A 74 7.02 11.65 -6.78
N THR A 75 7.29 10.35 -6.86
CA THR A 75 8.58 9.81 -7.37
C THR A 75 8.61 9.55 -8.87
N ILE A 76 7.44 9.39 -9.50
CA ILE A 76 7.32 9.17 -10.96
C ILE A 76 7.10 10.50 -11.70
N MET A 77 6.77 11.57 -10.99
CA MET A 77 6.63 12.94 -11.52
C MET A 77 7.97 13.63 -11.60
#